data_AF-A0AA36JL51-F1
#
_entry.id   AF-A0AA36JL51-F1
#
_cell.length_a   1.000
_cell.length_b   1.000
_cell.length_c   1.000
_cell.angle_alpha   90.00
_cell.angle_beta   90.00
_cell.angle_gamma   90.00
#
_symmetry.space_group_name_H-M   'P 1'
#
loop_
_entity.id
_entity.type
_entity.pdbx_description
1 polymer ?
#
loop_
_entity_poly.entity_id
_entity_poly.type
_entity_poly.pdbx_seq_one_letter_code
_entity_poly.pdbx_strand_id
1 'polypeptide(L)'
;MALKALPYLQHFNLRGLSNLTQELLMELRRLAPRVQSWDVRFAMPLPWTCLEQWLRQEAQKGDSTRTQVLHTLGAHPSPELTPREVVVAQAYALHCGRIDVCFRFTSHLNRLMTGPLERFARLFDAPSRYAIMVGCERFAVEDTAKEGAAQCFVVTFWGAPQSPGGREKSQSYIWQLSCGQMDDGCWSTDSVVPLDIDSFWDGSFLEE
;
A
#
# COMPACT_ATOMS: atom_id res chain seq x y z
N MET A 1 12.12 -26.84 -9.71
CA MET A 1 13.55 -26.51 -9.49
C MET A 1 13.77 -26.42 -7.99
N ALA A 2 14.52 -27.34 -7.38
CA ALA A 2 14.71 -27.32 -5.92
C ALA A 2 15.77 -26.29 -5.53
N LEU A 3 15.39 -25.30 -4.71
CA LEU A 3 16.33 -24.34 -4.14
C LEU A 3 17.22 -25.07 -3.11
N LYS A 4 18.55 -24.89 -3.23
CA LYS A 4 19.51 -25.39 -2.25
C LYS A 4 19.43 -24.55 -0.97
N ALA A 5 19.80 -25.13 0.17
CA ALA A 5 19.88 -24.40 1.43
C ALA A 5 20.83 -23.20 1.31
N LEU A 6 20.47 -22.08 1.94
CA LEU A 6 21.21 -20.81 1.94
C LEU A 6 21.71 -20.49 3.36
N PRO A 7 22.66 -21.27 3.91
CA PRO A 7 23.03 -21.21 5.33
C PRO A 7 23.76 -19.92 5.74
N TYR A 8 24.25 -19.14 4.77
CA TYR A 8 24.98 -17.90 5.03
C TYR A 8 24.15 -16.64 4.76
N LEU A 9 22.92 -16.78 4.26
CA LEU A 9 22.09 -15.63 3.97
C LEU A 9 21.56 -15.03 5.28
N GLN A 10 21.87 -13.75 5.50
CA GLN A 10 21.46 -13.00 6.69
C GLN A 10 20.31 -12.02 6.42
N HIS A 11 20.13 -11.63 5.16
CA HIS A 11 19.18 -10.58 4.77
C HIS A 11 18.39 -11.02 3.54
N PHE A 12 17.07 -10.92 3.62
CA PHE A 12 16.19 -10.97 2.46
C PHE A 12 15.65 -9.59 2.15
N ASN A 13 15.83 -9.16 0.90
CA ASN A 13 15.13 -8.02 0.34
C ASN A 13 14.11 -8.55 -0.68
N LEU A 14 12.84 -8.56 -0.29
CA LEU A 14 11.68 -8.95 -1.09
C LEU A 14 10.79 -7.74 -1.40
N ARG A 15 11.36 -6.54 -1.28
CA ARG A 15 10.65 -5.28 -1.47
C ARG A 15 10.04 -5.22 -2.87
N GLY A 16 8.76 -4.85 -2.96
CA GLY A 16 8.05 -4.70 -4.23
C GLY A 16 7.80 -6.01 -4.99
N LEU A 17 8.12 -7.18 -4.42
CA LEU A 17 7.94 -8.45 -5.10
C LEU A 17 6.45 -8.71 -5.39
N SER A 18 6.13 -9.06 -6.63
CA SER A 18 4.81 -9.52 -7.02
C SER A 18 4.61 -10.99 -6.62
N ASN A 19 3.39 -11.39 -6.24
CA ASN A 19 3.02 -12.76 -5.91
C ASN A 19 3.73 -13.34 -4.68
N LEU A 20 4.10 -12.51 -3.71
CA LEU A 20 4.67 -12.99 -2.44
C LEU A 20 3.56 -13.63 -1.60
N THR A 21 3.53 -14.96 -1.51
CA THR A 21 2.55 -15.67 -0.67
C THR A 21 3.13 -16.07 0.69
N GLN A 22 2.26 -16.45 1.63
CA GLN A 22 2.68 -16.98 2.92
C GLN A 22 3.51 -18.27 2.76
N GLU A 23 3.11 -19.15 1.85
CA GLU A 23 3.81 -20.40 1.55
C GLU A 23 5.24 -20.14 1.08
N LEU A 24 5.42 -19.12 0.21
CA LEU A 24 6.74 -18.73 -0.26
C LEU A 24 7.60 -18.18 0.88
N LEU A 25 7.05 -17.32 1.75
CA LEU A 25 7.77 -16.82 2.94
C LEU A 25 8.20 -17.95 3.87
N MET A 26 7.32 -18.92 4.12
CA MET A 26 7.61 -20.08 4.95
C MET A 26 8.70 -20.96 4.33
N GLU A 27 8.65 -21.18 3.02
CA GLU A 27 9.67 -21.96 2.31
C GLU A 27 11.03 -21.25 2.30
N LEU A 28 11.07 -19.93 2.06
CA LEU A 28 12.30 -19.15 2.16
C LEU A 28 12.91 -19.21 3.56
N ARG A 29 12.08 -19.15 4.61
CA ARG A 29 12.53 -19.26 6.00
C ARG A 29 13.13 -20.65 6.29
N ARG A 30 12.52 -21.70 5.75
CA ARG A 30 13.03 -23.08 5.87
C ARG A 30 14.39 -23.25 5.19
N LEU A 31 14.57 -22.62 4.02
CA LEU A 31 15.81 -22.69 3.25
C LEU A 31 16.94 -21.82 3.81
N ALA A 32 16.60 -20.73 4.51
CA ALA A 32 17.55 -19.78 5.07
C ALA A 32 17.24 -19.49 6.56
N PRO A 33 17.49 -20.47 7.46
CA PRO A 33 17.14 -20.35 8.88
C PRO A 33 17.93 -19.25 9.62
N ARG A 34 19.06 -18.80 9.06
CA ARG A 34 19.94 -17.78 9.66
C ARG A 34 19.59 -16.34 9.26
N VAL A 35 18.53 -16.12 8.49
CA VAL A 35 18.13 -14.76 8.11
C VAL A 35 17.70 -14.00 9.36
N GLN A 36 18.30 -12.83 9.53
CA GLN A 36 18.08 -11.90 10.62
C GLN A 36 17.23 -10.72 10.20
N SER A 37 17.19 -10.37 8.91
CA SER A 37 16.29 -9.30 8.43
C SER A 37 15.51 -9.68 7.19
N TRP A 38 14.24 -9.25 7.17
CA TRP A 38 13.32 -9.40 6.05
C TRP A 38 12.77 -8.03 5.70
N ASP A 39 13.03 -7.56 4.48
CA ASP A 39 12.32 -6.42 3.91
C ASP A 39 11.24 -6.92 2.96
N VAL A 40 9.99 -6.82 3.40
CA VAL A 40 8.80 -7.21 2.62
C VAL A 40 7.93 -6.01 2.27
N ARG A 41 8.47 -4.78 2.42
CA ARG A 41 7.73 -3.55 2.10
C ARG A 41 7.27 -3.57 0.65
N PHE A 42 6.04 -3.12 0.42
CA PHE A 42 5.44 -2.94 -0.91
C PHE A 42 5.30 -4.22 -1.75
N ALA A 43 5.59 -5.40 -1.19
CA ALA A 43 5.33 -6.68 -1.83
C ALA A 43 3.81 -6.97 -1.86
N MET A 44 3.31 -7.44 -3.00
CA MET A 44 1.88 -7.61 -3.27
C MET A 44 1.62 -8.85 -4.13
N PRO A 45 0.52 -9.61 -3.94
CA PRO A 45 -0.43 -9.50 -2.85
C PRO A 45 0.10 -10.23 -1.61
N LEU A 46 0.29 -9.49 -0.51
CA LEU A 46 0.48 -10.06 0.82
C LEU A 46 -0.75 -9.70 1.65
N PRO A 47 -1.74 -10.60 1.76
CA PRO A 47 -2.88 -10.37 2.64
C PRO A 47 -2.36 -10.05 4.05
N TRP A 48 -2.82 -8.94 4.63
CA TRP A 48 -2.31 -8.47 5.92
C TRP A 48 -2.42 -9.55 7.01
N THR A 49 -3.49 -10.33 7.00
CA THR A 49 -3.71 -11.45 7.92
C THR A 49 -2.57 -12.48 7.86
N CYS A 50 -2.08 -12.82 6.66
CA CYS A 50 -0.96 -13.72 6.48
C CYS A 50 0.34 -13.14 7.02
N LEU A 51 0.63 -11.88 6.70
CA LEU A 51 1.83 -11.18 7.17
C LEU A 51 1.81 -11.01 8.69
N GLU A 52 0.67 -10.63 9.27
CA GLU A 52 0.48 -10.47 10.71
C GLU A 52 0.65 -11.79 11.45
N GLN A 53 0.06 -12.88 10.95
CA GLN A 53 0.25 -14.21 11.53
C GLN A 53 1.73 -14.62 11.51
N TRP A 54 2.42 -14.40 10.39
CA TRP A 54 3.84 -14.71 10.28
C TRP A 54 4.70 -13.85 11.22
N LEU A 55 4.44 -12.54 11.29
CA LEU A 55 5.09 -11.63 12.24
C LEU A 55 4.92 -12.09 13.70
N ARG A 56 3.71 -12.52 14.08
CA ARG A 56 3.43 -13.06 15.42
C ARG A 56 4.21 -14.36 15.69
N GLN A 57 4.28 -15.26 14.71
CA GLN A 57 5.04 -16.50 14.83
C GLN A 57 6.54 -16.24 15.01
N GLU A 58 7.11 -15.27 14.27
CA GLU A 58 8.52 -14.91 14.43
C GLU A 58 8.80 -14.26 15.79
N ALA A 59 7.89 -13.44 16.31
CA ALA A 59 8.02 -12.83 17.64
C ALA A 59 8.00 -13.87 18.78
N GLN A 60 7.30 -14.99 18.62
CA GLN A 60 7.16 -16.04 19.65
C GLN A 60 8.36 -16.99 19.74
N LYS A 61 9.26 -17.01 18.75
CA LYS A 61 10.33 -18.02 18.67
C LYS A 61 11.48 -17.87 19.68
N GLY A 62 11.45 -16.85 20.56
CA GLY A 62 12.26 -16.80 21.80
C GLY A 62 13.79 -16.85 21.66
N ASP A 63 14.32 -16.93 20.44
CA ASP A 63 15.75 -17.07 20.18
C ASP A 63 16.41 -15.69 20.08
N SER A 64 17.62 -15.57 20.64
CA SER A 64 18.28 -14.29 20.95
C SER A 64 18.70 -13.48 19.73
N THR A 65 18.55 -14.01 18.52
CA THR A 65 18.63 -13.24 17.27
C THR A 65 17.23 -12.77 16.87
N ARG A 66 16.84 -11.59 17.38
CA ARG A 66 15.59 -10.93 17.02
C ARG A 66 15.54 -10.69 15.51
N THR A 67 14.78 -11.51 14.78
CA THR A 67 14.52 -11.29 13.36
C THR A 67 13.83 -9.93 13.19
N GLN A 68 14.46 -9.03 12.44
CA GLN A 68 13.86 -7.75 12.05
C GLN A 68 13.00 -7.96 10.80
N VAL A 69 11.77 -7.45 10.83
CA VAL A 69 10.90 -7.44 9.65
C VAL A 69 10.49 -6.01 9.35
N LEU A 70 10.86 -5.53 8.16
CA LEU A 70 10.38 -4.28 7.61
C LEU A 70 9.15 -4.58 6.75
N HIS A 71 8.01 -4.00 7.11
CA HIS A 71 6.73 -4.20 6.43
C HIS A 71 6.08 -2.86 6.06
N THR A 72 5.16 -2.89 5.09
CA THR A 72 4.56 -1.68 4.50
C THR A 72 3.90 -0.77 5.53
N LEU A 73 3.18 -1.31 6.53
CA LEU A 73 2.54 -0.48 7.58
C LEU A 73 3.53 0.21 8.55
N GLY A 74 4.79 -0.21 8.55
CA GLY A 74 5.89 0.42 9.29
C GLY A 74 6.67 1.43 8.46
N ALA A 75 6.29 1.67 7.20
CA ALA A 75 6.92 2.67 6.36
C ALA A 75 6.65 4.09 6.88
N HIS A 76 7.63 4.97 6.67
CA HIS A 76 7.56 6.40 6.95
C HIS A 76 7.99 7.18 5.70
N PRO A 77 7.58 8.45 5.55
CA PRO A 77 8.11 9.32 4.50
C PRO A 77 9.64 9.28 4.48
N SER A 78 10.19 9.03 3.30
CA SER A 78 11.63 8.99 3.05
C SER A 78 11.89 9.37 1.58
N PRO A 79 12.96 10.12 1.29
CA PRO A 79 13.37 10.44 -0.08
C PRO A 79 13.73 9.20 -0.92
N GLU A 80 13.99 8.06 -0.28
CA GLU A 80 14.29 6.80 -0.96
C GLU A 80 13.03 6.08 -1.47
N LEU A 81 11.84 6.49 -1.04
CA LEU A 81 10.60 5.91 -1.54
C LEU A 81 10.29 6.47 -2.92
N THR A 82 9.96 5.58 -3.84
CA THR A 82 9.39 5.97 -5.14
C THR A 82 7.95 6.46 -4.95
N PRO A 83 7.42 7.28 -5.89
CA PRO A 83 6.03 7.73 -5.79
C PRO A 83 5.04 6.56 -5.78
N ARG A 84 5.35 5.49 -6.53
CA ARG A 84 4.53 4.27 -6.55
C ARG A 84 4.50 3.59 -5.19
N GLU A 85 5.64 3.51 -4.50
CA GLU A 85 5.71 2.91 -3.16
C GLU A 85 4.93 3.72 -2.13
N VAL A 86 4.90 5.05 -2.26
CA VAL A 86 4.03 5.90 -1.44
C VAL A 86 2.56 5.57 -1.66
N VAL A 87 2.11 5.47 -2.92
CA VAL A 87 0.73 5.07 -3.24
C VAL A 87 0.41 3.67 -2.71
N VAL A 88 1.31 2.70 -2.91
CA VAL A 88 1.14 1.35 -2.37
C VAL A 88 1.09 1.36 -0.85
N ALA A 89 1.90 2.19 -0.17
CA ALA A 89 1.87 2.33 1.29
C ALA A 89 0.48 2.78 1.77
N GLN A 90 -0.07 3.82 1.15
CA GLN A 90 -1.36 4.39 1.51
C GLN A 90 -2.52 3.46 1.16
N ALA A 91 -2.55 2.87 -0.04
CA ALA A 91 -3.59 1.95 -0.44
C ALA A 91 -3.59 0.69 0.43
N TYR A 92 -2.40 0.14 0.74
CA TYR A 92 -2.25 -0.98 1.65
C TYR A 92 -2.69 -0.63 3.08
N ALA A 93 -2.35 0.57 3.55
CA ALA A 93 -2.80 1.07 4.84
C ALA A 93 -4.33 1.15 4.93
N LEU A 94 -5.00 1.70 3.91
CA LEU A 94 -6.46 1.79 3.86
C LEU A 94 -7.11 0.39 3.81
N HIS A 95 -6.59 -0.50 2.97
CA HIS A 95 -6.99 -1.91 2.95
C HIS A 95 -6.92 -2.56 4.34
N CYS A 96 -5.88 -2.24 5.13
CA CYS A 96 -5.71 -2.75 6.50
C CYS A 96 -6.47 -1.95 7.58
N GLY A 97 -7.24 -0.93 7.23
CA GLY A 97 -7.92 -0.04 8.18
C GLY A 97 -6.99 0.90 8.96
N ARG A 98 -5.75 1.08 8.52
CA ARG A 98 -4.72 1.91 9.16
C ARG A 98 -4.65 3.30 8.56
N ILE A 99 -5.70 4.08 8.80
CA ILE A 99 -5.82 5.46 8.29
C ILE A 99 -4.63 6.34 8.74
N ASP A 100 -4.11 6.09 9.95
CA ASP A 100 -2.93 6.79 10.48
C ASP A 100 -1.67 6.58 9.62
N VAL A 101 -1.49 5.40 9.03
CA VAL A 101 -0.39 5.12 8.11
C VAL A 101 -0.61 5.84 6.78
N CYS A 102 -1.85 5.88 6.27
CA CYS A 102 -2.19 6.60 5.05
C CYS A 102 -1.91 8.12 5.20
N PHE A 103 -2.36 8.72 6.31
CA PHE A 103 -2.20 10.14 6.60
C PHE A 103 -0.73 10.58 6.74
N ARG A 104 0.17 9.67 7.14
CA ARG A 104 1.61 9.95 7.24
C ARG A 104 2.25 10.34 5.91
N PHE A 105 1.68 9.94 4.78
CA PHE A 105 2.20 10.23 3.45
C PHE A 105 1.49 11.41 2.76
N THR A 106 0.54 12.04 3.44
CA THR A 106 -0.15 13.23 2.95
C THR A 106 0.80 14.43 2.91
N SER A 107 0.77 15.24 1.84
CA SER A 107 1.61 16.44 1.72
C SER A 107 1.26 17.49 2.77
N HIS A 108 2.21 18.38 3.08
CA HIS A 108 1.97 19.46 4.05
C HIS A 108 0.69 20.25 3.76
N LEU A 109 0.50 20.68 2.50
CA LEU A 109 -0.68 21.44 2.08
C LEU A 109 -1.97 20.62 2.24
N ASN A 110 -1.95 19.34 1.86
CA ASN A 110 -3.12 18.48 2.01
C ASN A 110 -3.46 18.23 3.50
N ARG A 111 -2.45 18.11 4.38
CA ARG A 111 -2.67 18.03 5.84
C ARG A 111 -3.30 19.29 6.41
N LEU A 112 -2.95 20.47 5.93
CA LEU A 112 -3.61 21.72 6.36
C LEU A 112 -5.10 21.72 6.02
N MET A 113 -5.45 21.13 4.86
CA MET A 113 -6.84 21.10 4.37
C MET A 113 -7.68 20.01 5.02
N THR A 114 -7.11 18.82 5.21
CA THR A 114 -7.84 17.62 5.63
C THR A 114 -7.59 17.21 7.08
N GLY A 115 -6.52 17.73 7.69
CA GLY A 115 -6.13 17.46 9.07
C GLY A 115 -7.01 18.18 10.11
N PRO A 116 -6.88 17.83 11.41
CA PRO A 116 -5.98 16.80 11.99
C PRO A 116 -6.43 15.36 11.64
N LEU A 117 -5.69 14.34 12.10
CA LEU A 117 -5.93 12.93 11.75
C LEU A 117 -7.39 12.51 11.97
N GLU A 118 -8.05 12.98 13.02
CA GLU A 118 -9.45 12.67 13.33
C GLU A 118 -10.40 13.22 12.24
N ARG A 119 -10.10 14.39 11.69
CA ARG A 119 -10.85 14.98 10.58
C ARG A 119 -10.58 14.23 9.29
N PHE A 120 -9.33 13.85 9.04
CA PHE A 120 -8.95 13.04 7.88
C PHE A 120 -9.66 11.68 7.91
N ALA A 121 -9.75 11.05 9.09
CA ALA A 121 -10.44 9.77 9.27
C ALA A 121 -11.93 9.84 8.90
N ARG A 122 -12.60 10.95 9.21
CA ARG A 122 -14.01 11.16 8.84
C ARG A 122 -14.27 11.16 7.34
N LEU A 123 -13.25 11.38 6.50
CA LEU A 123 -13.39 11.26 5.05
C LEU A 123 -13.80 9.84 4.65
N PHE A 124 -13.50 8.83 5.46
CA PHE A 124 -13.79 7.42 5.18
C PHE A 124 -15.05 6.90 5.88
N ASP A 125 -15.75 7.72 6.68
CA ASP A 125 -16.99 7.31 7.34
C ASP A 125 -18.12 7.16 6.31
N ALA A 126 -18.91 6.10 6.42
CA ALA A 126 -20.11 5.94 5.60
C ALA A 126 -21.11 7.08 5.87
N PRO A 127 -21.79 7.63 4.85
CA PRO A 127 -21.89 7.16 3.46
C PRO A 127 -20.89 7.82 2.48
N SER A 128 -19.71 8.24 2.94
CA SER A 128 -18.71 8.88 2.08
C SER A 128 -18.32 8.01 0.87
N ARG A 129 -18.05 8.67 -0.27
CA ARG A 129 -17.51 8.03 -1.47
C ARG A 129 -16.19 7.29 -1.19
N TYR A 130 -15.38 7.78 -0.24
CA TYR A 130 -14.09 7.17 0.11
C TYR A 130 -14.22 5.95 1.05
N ALA A 131 -15.41 5.67 1.60
CA ALA A 131 -15.59 4.62 2.61
C ALA A 131 -15.17 3.22 2.11
N ILE A 132 -15.31 2.95 0.81
CA ILE A 132 -14.91 1.67 0.19
C ILE A 132 -13.41 1.37 0.29
N MET A 133 -12.56 2.38 0.49
CA MET A 133 -11.11 2.18 0.59
C MET A 133 -10.71 1.44 1.87
N VAL A 134 -11.45 1.68 2.96
CA VAL A 134 -11.11 1.20 4.29
C VAL A 134 -11.62 -0.22 4.48
N GLY A 135 -10.72 -1.16 4.76
CA GLY A 135 -11.09 -2.57 4.94
C GLY A 135 -11.61 -3.21 3.65
N CYS A 136 -11.18 -2.70 2.48
CA CYS A 136 -11.53 -3.29 1.19
C CYS A 136 -11.04 -4.75 1.09
N GLU A 137 -11.60 -5.54 0.20
CA GLU A 137 -11.15 -6.92 -0.02
C GLU A 137 -9.80 -6.97 -0.75
N ARG A 138 -9.63 -6.08 -1.74
CA ARG A 138 -8.42 -5.96 -2.54
C ARG A 138 -8.30 -4.58 -3.16
N PHE A 139 -7.10 -4.26 -3.64
CA PHE A 139 -6.83 -3.05 -4.41
C PHE A 139 -5.80 -3.31 -5.51
N ALA A 140 -5.73 -2.41 -6.48
CA ALA A 140 -4.78 -2.42 -7.58
C ALA A 140 -4.26 -1.00 -7.80
N VAL A 141 -2.99 -0.90 -8.19
CA VAL A 141 -2.32 0.37 -8.49
C VAL A 141 -1.81 0.31 -9.92
N GLU A 142 -2.36 1.17 -10.77
CA GLU A 142 -2.02 1.32 -12.18
C GLU A 142 -1.27 2.63 -12.38
N ASP A 143 -0.18 2.57 -13.13
CA ASP A 143 0.60 3.74 -13.49
C ASP A 143 -0.13 4.46 -14.63
N THR A 144 -0.38 5.77 -14.51
CA THR A 144 -1.16 6.51 -15.53
C THR A 144 -0.30 7.39 -16.41
N ALA A 145 0.31 8.46 -15.90
CA ALA A 145 1.28 9.28 -16.64
C ALA A 145 1.99 10.24 -15.68
N LYS A 146 3.09 10.84 -16.14
CA LYS A 146 3.68 12.02 -15.49
C LYS A 146 3.00 13.27 -16.01
N GLU A 147 2.58 14.15 -15.12
CA GLU A 147 2.06 15.47 -15.46
C GLU A 147 3.01 16.54 -14.91
N GLY A 148 3.94 16.99 -15.76
CA GLY A 148 5.02 17.89 -15.34
C GLY A 148 5.89 17.27 -14.24
N ALA A 149 5.94 17.90 -13.07
CA ALA A 149 6.67 17.42 -11.89
C ALA A 149 5.85 16.48 -10.99
N ALA A 150 4.55 16.34 -11.25
CA ALA A 150 3.66 15.47 -10.50
C ALA A 150 3.58 14.06 -11.11
N GLN A 151 3.32 13.07 -10.27
CA GLN A 151 3.10 11.69 -10.67
C GLN A 151 1.67 11.28 -10.30
N CYS A 152 0.95 10.74 -11.28
CA CYS A 152 -0.42 10.25 -11.09
C CYS A 152 -0.48 8.72 -11.13
N PHE A 153 -1.39 8.16 -10.35
CA PHE A 153 -1.72 6.73 -10.33
C PHE A 153 -3.22 6.55 -10.24
N VAL A 154 -3.74 5.50 -10.89
CA VAL A 154 -5.11 5.05 -10.66
C VAL A 154 -5.10 3.92 -9.66
N VAL A 155 -5.87 4.11 -8.59
CA VAL A 155 -6.04 3.11 -7.54
C VAL A 155 -7.48 2.66 -7.54
N THR A 156 -7.69 1.37 -7.75
CA THR A 156 -9.02 0.75 -7.72
C THR A 156 -9.15 -0.07 -6.45
N PHE A 157 -10.24 0.14 -5.71
CA PHE A 157 -10.59 -0.62 -4.51
C PHE A 157 -11.83 -1.45 -4.77
N TRP A 158 -11.83 -2.69 -4.28
CA TRP A 158 -12.98 -3.58 -4.33
C TRP A 158 -13.47 -3.89 -2.93
N GLY A 159 -14.74 -3.58 -2.66
CA GLY A 159 -15.39 -3.83 -1.38
C GLY A 159 -15.99 -5.23 -1.32
N ALA A 160 -16.12 -5.76 -0.10
CA ALA A 160 -16.74 -7.06 0.11
C ALA A 160 -18.19 -7.09 -0.43
N PRO A 161 -18.63 -8.21 -1.02
CA PRO A 161 -20.01 -8.35 -1.47
C PRO A 161 -20.98 -8.20 -0.30
N GLN A 162 -21.98 -7.33 -0.46
CA GLN A 162 -22.98 -7.05 0.60
C GLN A 162 -23.94 -8.22 0.85
N SER A 163 -23.95 -9.23 -0.02
CA SER A 163 -24.75 -10.45 0.09
C SER A 163 -24.10 -11.60 -0.69
N PRO A 164 -24.30 -12.87 -0.30
CA PRO A 164 -23.83 -14.02 -1.08
C PRO A 164 -24.35 -13.97 -2.51
N GLY A 165 -23.45 -13.98 -3.50
CA GLY A 165 -23.80 -13.84 -4.92
C GLY A 165 -24.05 -12.40 -5.41
N GLY A 166 -23.90 -11.40 -4.53
CA GLY A 166 -23.95 -9.99 -4.91
C GLY A 166 -22.73 -9.59 -5.75
N ARG A 167 -22.90 -8.60 -6.63
CA ARG A 167 -21.80 -8.04 -7.42
C ARG A 167 -20.83 -7.30 -6.50
N GLU A 168 -19.54 -7.61 -6.63
CA GLU A 168 -18.44 -6.89 -5.99
C GLU A 168 -18.52 -5.41 -6.41
N LYS A 169 -18.59 -4.50 -5.43
CA LYS A 169 -18.56 -3.06 -5.70
C LYS A 169 -17.11 -2.64 -5.84
N SER A 170 -16.81 -1.83 -6.85
CA SER A 170 -15.48 -1.26 -7.06
C SER A 170 -15.56 0.23 -7.32
N GLN A 171 -14.55 0.97 -6.88
CA GLN A 171 -14.40 2.39 -7.16
C GLN A 171 -12.93 2.70 -7.42
N SER A 172 -12.68 3.46 -8.49
CA SER A 172 -11.36 3.94 -8.87
C SER A 172 -11.16 5.39 -8.47
N TYR A 173 -9.90 5.78 -8.28
CA TYR A 173 -9.50 7.11 -7.86
C TYR A 173 -8.17 7.47 -8.50
N ILE A 174 -7.96 8.76 -8.76
CA ILE A 174 -6.65 9.30 -9.12
C ILE A 174 -5.95 9.76 -7.85
N TRP A 175 -4.77 9.18 -7.61
CA TRP A 175 -3.77 9.66 -6.66
C TRP A 175 -2.81 10.59 -7.39
N GLN A 176 -2.68 11.82 -6.90
CA GLN A 176 -1.69 12.79 -7.39
C GLN A 176 -0.63 13.03 -6.32
N LEU A 177 0.63 12.91 -6.73
CA LEU A 177 1.79 13.05 -5.85
C LEU A 177 2.76 14.07 -6.41
N SER A 178 3.42 14.78 -5.50
CA SER A 178 4.56 15.62 -5.82
C SER A 178 5.75 15.27 -4.91
N CYS A 179 6.93 15.67 -5.35
CA CYS A 179 8.14 15.65 -4.56
C CYS A 179 8.60 17.09 -4.38
N GLY A 180 8.55 17.59 -3.15
CA GLY A 180 8.72 19.01 -2.86
C GLY A 180 9.66 19.29 -1.69
N GLN A 181 10.17 20.53 -1.65
CA GLN A 181 11.04 21.01 -0.57
C GLN A 181 10.32 21.07 0.78
N MET A 182 8.99 21.30 0.79
CA MET A 182 8.20 21.34 2.03
C MET A 182 8.05 19.98 2.71
N ASP A 183 8.28 18.89 1.97
CA ASP A 183 8.23 17.51 2.48
C ASP A 183 9.63 16.88 2.50
N ASP A 184 10.68 17.69 2.68
CA ASP A 184 12.07 17.26 2.81
C ASP A 184 12.57 16.36 1.64
N GLY A 185 12.07 16.59 0.43
CA GLY A 185 12.40 15.77 -0.75
C GLY A 185 11.75 14.38 -0.74
N CYS A 186 10.77 14.15 0.14
CA CYS A 186 9.93 12.96 0.10
C CYS A 186 8.82 13.13 -0.94
N TRP A 187 8.39 12.01 -1.52
CA TRP A 187 7.12 11.95 -2.24
C TRP A 187 5.96 11.98 -1.24
N SER A 188 4.95 12.79 -1.55
CA SER A 188 3.76 12.95 -0.73
C SER A 188 2.50 13.10 -1.60
N THR A 189 1.33 12.84 -1.03
CA THR A 189 0.05 12.92 -1.74
C THR A 189 -0.60 14.28 -1.59
N ASP A 190 -0.80 14.94 -2.72
CA ASP A 190 -1.45 16.24 -2.79
C ASP A 190 -2.97 16.10 -2.83
N SER A 191 -3.48 15.15 -3.61
CA SER A 191 -4.92 14.94 -3.75
C SER A 191 -5.29 13.51 -4.12
N VAL A 192 -6.50 13.15 -3.72
CA VAL A 192 -7.15 11.89 -4.10
C VAL A 192 -8.58 12.20 -4.55
N VAL A 193 -8.86 11.92 -5.82
CA VAL A 193 -10.13 12.27 -6.46
C VAL A 193 -10.78 10.99 -7.00
N PRO A 194 -12.07 10.72 -6.74
CA PRO A 194 -12.75 9.59 -7.37
C PRO A 194 -12.80 9.76 -8.88
N LEU A 195 -12.66 8.65 -9.58
CA LEU A 195 -13.00 8.53 -10.99
C LEU A 195 -14.47 8.17 -11.10
N ASP A 196 -15.31 9.18 -11.32
CA ASP A 196 -16.71 8.95 -11.65
C ASP A 196 -16.77 8.57 -13.14
N ILE A 197 -17.09 7.30 -13.42
CA ILE A 197 -17.10 6.72 -14.78
C ILE A 197 -18.04 7.48 -15.72
N ASP A 198 -19.05 8.17 -15.19
CA ASP A 198 -19.97 9.02 -15.97
C ASP A 198 -19.29 10.27 -16.57
N SER A 199 -18.10 10.66 -16.08
CA SER A 199 -17.37 11.86 -16.53
C SER A 199 -16.30 11.57 -17.58
N PHE A 200 -15.97 10.29 -17.82
CA PHE A 200 -14.89 9.91 -18.75
C PHE A 200 -15.39 9.64 -20.18
N TRP A 201 -16.71 9.67 -20.39
CA TRP A 201 -17.36 9.43 -21.68
C TRP A 201 -18.31 10.59 -22.05
N ASP A 202 -17.77 11.77 -22.34
CA ASP A 202 -18.50 12.80 -23.11
C ASP A 202 -18.15 12.76 -24.61
N GLY A 203 -17.26 11.85 -25.02
CA GLY A 203 -16.87 11.69 -26.42
C GLY A 203 -15.92 12.78 -26.93
N SER A 204 -15.38 13.65 -26.07
CA SER A 204 -14.54 14.78 -26.51
C SER A 204 -13.08 14.38 -26.84
N PHE A 205 -12.69 13.12 -26.68
CA PHE A 205 -11.30 12.65 -26.90
C PHE A 205 -10.99 12.22 -28.34
N LEU A 206 -11.94 12.33 -29.28
CA LEU A 206 -11.74 12.01 -30.70
C LEU A 206 -11.59 13.25 -31.60
N GLU A 207 -11.50 14.44 -31.04
CA GLU A 207 -11.18 15.65 -31.79
C GLU A 207 -9.89 16.26 -31.24
N GLU A 208 -8.76 15.80 -31.76
CA GLU A 208 -7.60 16.62 -32.19
C GLU A 208 -6.60 15.79 -33.00
#